data_AF-A0A2D5P3W4-F1
#
_entry.id   AF-A0A2D5P3W4-F1
#
_cell.length_a   1.000
_cell.length_b   1.000
_cell.length_c   1.000
_cell.angle_alpha   90.00
_cell.angle_beta   90.00
_cell.angle_gamma   90.00
#
_symmetry.space_group_name_H-M   'P 1'
#
loop_
_entity.id
_entity.type
_entity.pdbx_description
1 polymer ?
#
loop_
_entity_poly.entity_id
_entity_poly.type
_entity_poly.pdbx_seq_one_letter_code
_entity_poly.pdbx_strand_id
1 'polypeptide(L)' 'MTKKIDFSQPLMVLAPLAGYTDLPFRSVVKKFGADITISEMISSNAL' A
#
# COMPACT_ATOMS: atom_id res chain seq x y z
N MET A 1 1.38 -1.23 18.16
CA MET A 1 0.99 -2.65 18.15
C MET A 1 1.31 -3.22 16.78
N THR A 2 2.36 -4.03 16.64
CA THR A 2 2.74 -4.63 15.35
C THR A 2 1.78 -5.77 15.04
N LYS A 3 0.73 -5.48 14.27
CA LYS A 3 -0.17 -6.51 13.75
C LYS A 3 0.65 -7.41 12.80
N LYS A 4 0.89 -8.66 13.18
CA LYS A 4 1.50 -9.65 12.28
C LYS A 4 0.58 -9.87 11.09
N ILE A 5 1.17 -10.04 9.90
CA ILE A 5 0.43 -10.35 8.68
C ILE A 5 -0.03 -11.81 8.78
N ASP A 6 -1.34 -12.01 8.60
CA ASP A 6 -1.96 -13.33 8.59
C ASP A 6 -2.05 -13.82 7.14
N PHE A 7 -1.42 -14.95 6.87
CA PHE A 7 -1.37 -15.56 5.53
C PHE A 7 -2.36 -16.73 5.38
N SER A 8 -3.24 -16.98 6.36
CA SER A 8 -4.27 -18.02 6.27
C SER A 8 -5.40 -17.68 5.29
N GLN A 9 -5.52 -16.40 4.93
CA GLN A 9 -6.52 -15.85 4.01
C GLN A 9 -5.84 -14.97 2.95
N PRO A 10 -6.47 -14.75 1.79
CA PRO A 10 -5.93 -13.85 0.76
C PRO A 10 -5.71 -12.44 1.31
N LEU A 11 -4.56 -11.86 0.98
CA LEU A 11 -4.24 -10.49 1.39
C LEU A 11 -4.85 -9.49 0.43
N MET A 12 -5.51 -8.47 0.99
CA MET A 12 -5.98 -7.31 0.25
C MET A 12 -4.87 -6.27 0.17
N VAL A 13 -4.17 -6.24 -0.96
CA VAL A 13 -3.01 -5.37 -1.18
C VAL A 13 -3.35 -4.30 -2.21
N LEU A 14 -3.08 -3.04 -1.88
CA LEU A 14 -3.20 -1.94 -2.84
C LEU A 14 -1.99 -1.95 -3.80
N ALA A 15 -2.27 -2.15 -5.09
CA ALA A 15 -1.26 -2.14 -6.15
C ALA A 15 -0.67 -0.74 -6.38
N PRO A 16 0.62 -0.63 -6.78
CA PRO A 16 1.25 0.65 -7.10
C PRO A 16 0.68 1.24 -8.38
N LEU A 17 0.23 2.50 -8.31
CA LEU A 17 -0.34 3.26 -9.43
C LEU A 17 0.23 4.68 -9.39
N ALA A 18 1.03 5.04 -10.39
CA ALA A 18 1.60 6.38 -10.50
C ALA A 18 0.49 7.43 -10.70
N GLY A 19 0.55 8.53 -9.96
CA GLY A 19 -0.46 9.57 -9.90
C GLY A 19 -1.67 9.25 -9.00
N TYR A 20 -1.72 8.06 -8.38
CA TYR A 20 -2.86 7.64 -7.54
C TYR A 20 -2.43 7.19 -6.14
N THR A 21 -1.42 6.32 -6.03
CA THR A 21 -1.00 5.72 -4.75
C THR A 21 -0.10 6.60 -3.89
N ASP A 22 -0.48 7.87 -3.77
CA ASP A 22 0.19 8.86 -2.92
C ASP A 22 -0.04 8.57 -1.42
N LEU A 23 0.59 9.36 -0.55
CA LEU A 23 0.47 9.17 0.91
C LEU A 23 -0.98 9.37 1.42
N PRO A 24 -1.71 10.43 1.03
CA PRO A 24 -3.13 10.59 1.38
C PRO A 24 -4.00 9.40 0.99
N PHE A 25 -3.93 8.94 -0.26
CA PHE A 25 -4.75 7.84 -0.76
C PHE A 25 -4.46 6.54 -0.01
N ARG A 26 -3.17 6.21 0.18
CA ARG A 26 -2.78 5.03 0.96
C ARG A 26 -3.27 5.09 2.41
N SER A 27 -3.26 6.28 3.02
CA SER A 27 -3.73 6.49 4.39
C SER A 27 -5.25 6.28 4.52
N VAL A 28 -6.01 6.65 3.48
CA VAL A 28 -7.46 6.43 3.41
C VAL A 28 -7.75 4.95 3.20
N VAL A 29 -7.19 4.33 2.16
CA VAL A 29 -7.42 2.92 1.81
C VAL A 29 -7.06 1.96 2.96
N LYS A 30 -6.04 2.29 3.76
CA LYS A 30 -5.70 1.54 4.97
C LYS A 30 -6.85 1.46 5.98
N LYS A 31 -7.66 2.52 6.10
CA LYS A 31 -8.84 2.58 6.97
C LYS A 31 -10.01 1.75 6.42
N PHE A 32 -10.01 1.47 5.12
CA PHE A 32 -11.02 0.64 4.44
C PHE A 32 -10.68 -0.85 4.38
N GLY A 33 -9.62 -1.29 5.08
CA GLY A 33 -9.33 -2.72 5.25
C GLY A 33 -8.22 -3.29 4.37
N ALA A 34 -7.40 -2.45 3.72
CA ALA A 34 -6.20 -2.94 3.04
C ALA A 34 -5.14 -3.45 4.03
N ASP A 35 -4.71 -4.68 3.86
CA ASP A 35 -3.68 -5.31 4.69
C ASP A 35 -2.29 -4.71 4.45
N ILE A 36 -2.02 -4.31 3.21
CA ILE A 36 -0.76 -3.70 2.77
C ILE A 36 -1.05 -2.64 1.71
N THR A 37 -0.28 -1.55 1.71
CA THR A 37 -0.32 -0.55 0.64
C THR A 37 1.08 -0.31 0.11
N ILE A 38 1.20 -0.16 -1.22
CA ILE A 38 2.46 0.11 -1.91
C ILE A 38 2.40 1.55 -2.44
N SER A 39 3.50 2.31 -2.33
CA SER A 39 3.58 3.66 -2.88
C SER A 39 3.57 3.67 -4.41
N GLU A 40 3.53 4.86 -4.98
CA GLU A 40 3.89 5.07 -6.37
C GLU A 40 5.28 4.49 -6.68
N MET A 41 5.49 4.14 -7.95
CA MET A 41 6.77 3.68 -8.44
C MET A 41 7.77 4.84 -8.44
N ILE A 42 8.93 4.64 -7.81
CA ILE A 42 10.01 5.64 -7.76
C ILE A 42 11.21 5.12 -8.55
N SER A 43 11.76 5.95 -9.44
CA SER A 43 12.98 5.64 -10.17
C SER A 43 14.20 5.79 -9.27
N SER A 44 15.06 4.77 -9.24
CA SER A 44 16.36 4.84 -8.57
C SER A 44 17.34 5.82 -9.22
N ASN A 45 17.11 6.17 -10.49
CA ASN A 45 18.00 6.98 -11.32
C ASN A 45 17.47 8.40 -11.56
N ALA A 46 16.38 8.81 -10.90
CA ALA A 46 15.81 10.15 -11.07
C ALA A 46 16.58 11.26 -10.32
N LEU A 47 17.75 10.94 -9.76
CA LEU A 47 18.68 11.86 -9.10
C LEU A 47 20.03 11.83 -9.82
#